data_AF-A0A0A3HVM4-F1
#
_entry.id   AF-A0A0A3HVM4-F1
#
_cell.length_a   1.000
_cell.length_b   1.000
_cell.length_c   1.000
_cell.angle_alpha   90.00
_cell.angle_beta   90.00
_cell.angle_gamma   90.00
#
_symmetry.space_group_name_H-M   'P 1'
#
loop_
_entity.id
_entity.type
_entity.pdbx_description
1 polymer ?
#
loop_
_entity_poly.entity_id
_entity_poly.type
_entity_poly.pdbx_seq_one_letter_code
_entity_poly.pdbx_strand_id
1 'polypeptide(L)'
;MRGQIRGLDMASKNAQDGISLIQTAEGAMNEVHSLLQRGRELAVQAANDTNVEEERNAIQLEIEAINAEIDRIGSDTEFNTRKILQGVGVVAEGFDRDEFLEKLKTGWLEAAEKAVMDGLPSVFDSSGVQEVKVVFMSDGQGVGYMAKVSGTSDTSSPLTLTIDDNDFATSSESYQKQTMVHEMVHAAMFNNGTVIKSPGWFAEGIAEFVPGSMDRLNSSIAQFGVNNVVNASMAGGNDLSQAYYASSYAATMYLNSKLEDNGSTMQAFLDDLETNSFDQALTDNLGINRTAFETDFKTNGANFLSNLSGVTTSLLNDFESYFPGSEEISTSTNLKFDYKFDQSSAGSLKIHIGANEEQNMEIDLPYISSGALGVGSVNVSEGGSGNISTYDRAIDTVSKQRANLGAYQNRLEHTINSLGATSENLKASESRIRDTDMASEMMNFTKQNILMQAAQSMLAQANQQPQGVVQLLG
;
A
#
# COMPACT_ATOMS: atom_id res chain seq x y z
N MET A 1 25.77 -21.07 23.73
CA MET A 1 25.35 -22.30 23.01
C MET A 1 23.94 -22.73 23.38
N ARG A 2 23.64 -23.24 24.60
CA ARG A 2 22.26 -23.63 24.98
C ARG A 2 21.17 -22.56 24.80
N GLY A 3 21.48 -21.30 25.11
CA GLY A 3 20.55 -20.19 24.90
C GLY A 3 20.20 -20.04 23.42
N GLN A 4 21.20 -20.06 22.55
CA GLN A 4 21.03 -19.99 21.10
C GLN A 4 20.33 -21.22 20.54
N ILE A 5 20.67 -22.43 20.98
CA ILE A 5 19.99 -23.66 20.54
C ILE A 5 18.49 -23.61 20.87
N ARG A 6 18.13 -23.23 22.10
CA ARG A 6 16.73 -23.05 22.49
C ARG A 6 16.05 -21.92 21.70
N GLY A 7 16.78 -20.84 21.43
CA GLY A 7 16.29 -19.74 20.59
C GLY A 7 15.99 -20.18 19.16
N LEU A 8 16.89 -20.96 18.54
CA LEU A 8 16.72 -21.50 17.18
C LEU A 8 15.58 -22.53 17.12
N ASP A 9 15.46 -23.39 18.13
CA ASP A 9 14.37 -24.37 18.22
C ASP A 9 13.01 -23.64 18.38
N MET A 10 12.96 -22.54 19.14
CA MET A 10 11.77 -21.69 19.22
C MET A 10 11.47 -20.93 17.91
N ALA A 11 12.50 -20.40 17.25
CA ALA A 11 12.36 -19.74 15.95
C ALA A 11 11.82 -20.69 14.87
N SER A 12 12.27 -21.96 14.89
CA SER A 12 11.76 -23.01 14.01
C SER A 12 10.28 -23.28 14.28
N LYS A 13 9.88 -23.35 15.56
CA LYS A 13 8.48 -23.50 15.95
C LYS A 13 7.62 -22.30 15.49
N ASN A 14 8.10 -21.07 15.69
CA ASN A 14 7.40 -19.87 15.23
C ASN A 14 7.21 -19.88 13.70
N ALA A 15 8.22 -20.33 12.95
CA ALA A 15 8.13 -20.47 11.50
C ALA A 15 7.10 -21.55 11.08
N GLN A 16 7.00 -22.65 11.82
CA GLN A 16 5.96 -23.68 11.61
C GLN A 16 4.55 -23.16 11.91
N ASP A 17 4.38 -22.38 12.98
CA ASP A 17 3.12 -21.71 13.29
C ASP A 17 2.74 -20.73 12.17
N GLY A 18 3.72 -20.00 11.62
CA GLY A 18 3.56 -19.15 10.44
C GLY A 18 3.10 -19.90 9.20
N ILE A 19 3.68 -21.07 8.91
CA ILE A 19 3.23 -21.94 7.81
C ILE A 19 1.77 -22.38 8.03
N SER A 20 1.42 -22.78 9.26
CA SER A 20 0.05 -23.23 9.59
C SER A 20 -0.98 -22.12 9.39
N LEU A 21 -0.62 -20.88 9.74
CA LEU A 21 -1.43 -19.70 9.48
C LEU A 21 -1.60 -19.47 7.97
N ILE A 22 -0.50 -19.49 7.21
CA ILE A 22 -0.52 -19.29 5.75
C ILE A 22 -1.40 -20.35 5.08
N GLN A 23 -1.31 -21.62 5.50
CA GLN A 23 -2.14 -22.70 4.97
C GLN A 23 -3.62 -22.50 5.26
N THR A 24 -3.97 -21.94 6.43
CA THR A 24 -5.35 -21.59 6.76
C THR A 24 -5.87 -20.48 5.84
N ALA A 25 -5.07 -19.43 5.63
CA ALA A 25 -5.41 -18.35 4.70
C ALA A 25 -5.51 -18.85 3.26
N GLU A 26 -4.59 -19.71 2.81
CA GLU A 26 -4.59 -20.27 1.45
C GLU A 26 -5.80 -21.19 1.22
N GLY A 27 -6.21 -21.97 2.22
CA GLY A 27 -7.43 -22.78 2.18
C GLY A 27 -8.67 -21.93 1.92
N ALA A 28 -8.88 -20.89 2.74
CA ALA A 28 -9.99 -19.95 2.56
C ALA A 28 -9.91 -19.22 1.19
N MET A 29 -8.72 -18.84 0.75
CA MET A 29 -8.51 -18.22 -0.56
C MET A 29 -8.82 -19.14 -1.74
N ASN A 30 -8.61 -20.46 -1.61
CA ASN A 30 -9.01 -21.44 -2.61
C ASN A 30 -10.54 -21.52 -2.74
N GLU A 31 -11.26 -21.45 -1.62
CA GLU A 31 -12.73 -21.41 -1.61
C GLU A 31 -13.23 -20.14 -2.30
N VAL A 32 -12.71 -18.97 -1.92
CA VAL A 32 -13.03 -17.68 -2.56
C VAL A 32 -12.72 -17.71 -4.06
N HIS A 33 -11.58 -18.25 -4.47
CA HIS A 33 -11.22 -18.37 -5.89
C HIS A 33 -12.24 -19.22 -6.66
N SER A 34 -12.73 -20.32 -6.06
CA SER A 34 -13.73 -21.20 -6.67
C SER A 34 -15.10 -20.52 -6.77
N LEU A 35 -15.48 -19.75 -5.74
CA LEU A 35 -16.69 -18.93 -5.73
C LEU A 35 -16.66 -17.82 -6.80
N LEU A 36 -15.52 -17.16 -6.97
CA LEU A 36 -15.34 -16.16 -8.03
C LEU A 36 -15.40 -16.78 -9.43
N GLN A 37 -14.83 -17.97 -9.63
CA GLN A 37 -14.98 -18.71 -10.89
C GLN A 37 -16.45 -19.04 -11.16
N ARG A 38 -17.20 -19.47 -10.14
CA ARG A 38 -18.64 -19.69 -10.26
C ARG A 38 -19.40 -18.41 -10.60
N GLY A 39 -19.10 -17.30 -9.93
CA GLY A 39 -19.67 -15.99 -10.24
C GLY A 39 -19.40 -15.54 -11.69
N ARG A 40 -18.18 -15.81 -12.18
CA ARG A 40 -17.82 -15.58 -13.58
C ARG A 40 -18.66 -16.42 -14.55
N GLU A 41 -18.86 -17.71 -14.27
CA GLU A 41 -19.72 -18.58 -15.08
C GLU A 41 -21.14 -18.05 -15.16
N LEU A 42 -21.69 -17.60 -14.03
CA LEU A 42 -23.01 -17.00 -13.93
C LEU A 42 -23.10 -15.67 -14.71
N ALA A 43 -22.06 -14.83 -14.63
CA ALA A 43 -21.99 -13.61 -15.43
C ALA A 43 -21.96 -13.91 -16.94
N VAL A 44 -21.23 -14.94 -17.37
CA VAL A 44 -21.24 -15.41 -18.77
C VAL A 44 -22.61 -15.97 -19.16
N GLN A 45 -23.26 -16.72 -18.26
CA GLN A 45 -24.60 -17.23 -18.49
C GLN A 45 -25.59 -16.09 -18.68
N ALA A 46 -25.59 -15.10 -17.79
CA ALA A 46 -26.50 -13.95 -17.83
C ALA A 46 -26.26 -13.01 -19.02
N ALA A 47 -25.02 -12.94 -19.52
CA ALA A 47 -24.66 -12.16 -20.71
C ALA A 47 -25.21 -12.73 -22.03
N ASN A 48 -25.88 -13.88 -22.01
CA ASN A 48 -26.54 -14.42 -23.19
C ASN A 48 -27.90 -13.74 -23.42
N ASP A 49 -28.06 -13.10 -24.58
CA ASP A 49 -29.28 -12.39 -25.01
C ASP A 49 -30.53 -13.28 -25.07
N THR A 50 -30.36 -14.60 -25.03
CA THR A 50 -31.48 -15.56 -25.03
C THR A 50 -32.16 -15.72 -23.68
N ASN A 51 -31.56 -15.25 -22.58
CA ASN A 51 -32.21 -15.30 -21.27
C ASN A 51 -33.28 -14.21 -21.14
N VAL A 52 -34.38 -14.57 -20.48
CA VAL A 52 -35.40 -13.57 -20.09
C VAL A 52 -35.01 -12.88 -18.77
N GLU A 53 -35.63 -11.74 -18.49
CA GLU A 53 -35.38 -10.95 -17.27
C GLU A 53 -35.55 -11.77 -15.98
N GLU A 54 -36.55 -12.67 -15.94
CA GLU A 54 -36.78 -13.58 -14.82
C GLU A 54 -35.60 -14.53 -14.58
N GLU A 55 -34.99 -15.05 -15.66
CA GLU A 55 -33.82 -15.93 -15.57
C GLU A 55 -32.57 -15.16 -15.14
N ARG A 56 -32.40 -13.91 -15.62
CA ARG A 56 -31.29 -13.04 -15.16
C ARG A 56 -31.43 -12.66 -13.69
N ASN A 57 -32.65 -12.42 -13.22
CA ASN A 57 -32.90 -12.15 -11.80
C ASN A 57 -32.61 -13.39 -10.92
N ALA A 58 -32.91 -14.60 -11.40
CA ALA A 58 -32.54 -15.82 -10.70
C ALA A 58 -31.01 -16.01 -10.61
N ILE A 59 -30.28 -15.68 -11.69
CA ILE A 59 -28.81 -15.69 -11.70
C ILE A 59 -28.26 -14.63 -10.74
N GLN A 60 -28.85 -13.44 -10.70
CA GLN A 60 -28.45 -12.37 -9.78
C GLN A 60 -28.56 -12.82 -8.32
N LEU A 61 -29.64 -13.52 -7.94
CA LEU A 61 -29.77 -14.07 -6.58
C LEU A 61 -28.68 -15.09 -6.24
N GLU A 62 -28.21 -15.89 -7.22
CA GLU A 62 -27.09 -16.81 -7.01
C GLU A 62 -25.76 -16.04 -6.83
N ILE A 63 -25.57 -14.96 -7.60
CA ILE A 63 -24.41 -14.05 -7.44
C ILE A 63 -24.41 -13.37 -6.06
N GLU A 64 -25.56 -12.89 -5.59
CA GLU A 64 -25.70 -12.29 -4.25
C GLU A 64 -25.37 -13.31 -3.14
N ALA A 65 -25.81 -14.56 -3.30
CA ALA A 65 -25.47 -15.63 -2.37
C ALA A 65 -23.96 -15.95 -2.38
N ILE A 66 -23.33 -15.94 -3.56
CA ILE A 66 -21.87 -16.10 -3.69
C ILE A 66 -21.13 -14.94 -3.00
N ASN A 67 -21.57 -13.70 -3.20
CA ASN A 67 -20.97 -12.52 -2.58
C ASN A 67 -21.06 -12.60 -1.04
N ALA A 68 -22.24 -12.96 -0.51
CA ALA A 68 -22.44 -13.15 0.92
C ALA A 68 -21.55 -14.27 1.49
N GLU A 69 -21.30 -15.35 0.74
CA GLU A 69 -20.42 -16.42 1.16
C GLU A 69 -18.94 -16.00 1.13
N ILE A 70 -18.52 -15.21 0.14
CA ILE A 70 -17.18 -14.59 0.09
C ILE A 70 -16.97 -13.70 1.31
N ASP A 71 -17.95 -12.86 1.65
CA ASP A 71 -17.90 -11.97 2.83
C ASP A 71 -17.79 -12.78 4.11
N ARG A 72 -18.57 -13.85 4.23
CA ARG A 72 -18.51 -14.77 5.38
C ARG A 72 -17.14 -15.42 5.51
N ILE A 73 -16.54 -15.91 4.42
CA ILE A 73 -15.19 -16.49 4.47
C ILE A 73 -14.18 -15.44 4.93
N GLY A 74 -14.27 -14.21 4.39
CA GLY A 74 -13.41 -13.09 4.79
C GLY A 74 -13.53 -12.73 6.28
N SER A 75 -14.76 -12.66 6.81
CA SER A 75 -15.03 -12.29 8.20
C SER A 75 -14.83 -13.43 9.20
N ASP A 76 -15.03 -14.68 8.80
CA ASP A 76 -15.04 -15.82 9.72
C ASP A 76 -13.68 -16.49 9.85
N THR A 77 -12.83 -16.43 8.83
CA THR A 77 -11.53 -17.12 8.81
C THR A 77 -10.61 -16.60 9.91
N GLU A 78 -10.26 -17.50 10.83
CA GLU A 78 -9.40 -17.20 11.98
C GLU A 78 -8.30 -18.24 12.20
N PHE A 79 -7.19 -17.78 12.77
CA PHE A 79 -6.11 -18.62 13.28
C PHE A 79 -5.80 -18.20 14.71
N ASN A 80 -5.82 -19.14 15.66
CA ASN A 80 -5.64 -18.87 17.08
C ASN A 80 -6.53 -17.70 17.59
N THR A 81 -7.82 -17.70 17.25
CA THR A 81 -8.83 -16.66 17.58
C THR A 81 -8.59 -15.28 16.96
N ARG A 82 -7.58 -15.14 16.10
CA ARG A 82 -7.32 -13.91 15.36
C ARG A 82 -7.88 -14.03 13.94
N LYS A 83 -8.64 -13.02 13.51
CA LYS A 83 -9.07 -12.86 12.12
C LYS A 83 -7.87 -12.60 11.23
N ILE A 84 -7.75 -13.37 10.14
CA ILE A 84 -6.57 -13.31 9.26
C ILE A 84 -6.89 -12.84 7.84
N LEU A 85 -8.17 -12.77 7.47
CA LEU A 85 -8.62 -12.24 6.17
C LEU A 85 -9.48 -10.98 6.28
N GLN A 86 -9.76 -10.53 7.51
CA GLN A 86 -10.48 -9.30 7.78
C GLN A 86 -9.48 -8.14 7.86
N GLY A 87 -9.73 -7.04 7.14
CA GLY A 87 -8.88 -5.86 7.14
C GLY A 87 -8.57 -5.40 8.56
N VAL A 88 -7.30 -5.13 8.90
CA VAL A 88 -6.94 -4.54 10.19
C VAL A 88 -6.90 -3.05 10.01
N GLY A 89 -7.95 -2.45 10.50
CA GLY A 89 -8.14 -1.03 10.72
C GLY A 89 -9.41 -0.95 11.56
N VAL A 90 -9.43 -0.09 12.57
CA VAL A 90 -10.72 0.36 13.07
C VAL A 90 -11.32 1.08 11.88
N VAL A 91 -12.18 0.40 11.12
CA VAL A 91 -13.04 1.08 10.16
C VAL A 91 -13.73 2.15 10.99
N ALA A 92 -13.53 3.42 10.60
CA ALA A 92 -14.12 4.53 11.34
C ALA A 92 -15.61 4.23 11.58
N GLU A 93 -16.10 4.42 12.80
CA GLU A 93 -17.52 4.15 13.08
C GLU A 93 -18.39 4.92 12.07
N GLY A 94 -19.17 4.20 11.26
CA GLY A 94 -20.02 4.78 10.22
C GLY A 94 -19.41 4.89 8.82
N PHE A 95 -18.19 4.40 8.59
CA PHE A 95 -17.59 4.31 7.26
C PHE A 95 -17.76 2.90 6.69
N ASP A 96 -18.56 2.74 5.65
CA ASP A 96 -18.61 1.49 4.91
C ASP A 96 -17.52 1.51 3.83
N ARG A 97 -16.40 0.83 4.10
CA ARG A 97 -15.27 0.78 3.16
C ARG A 97 -15.63 0.03 1.89
N ASP A 98 -16.56 -0.91 1.94
CA ASP A 98 -16.99 -1.66 0.77
C ASP A 98 -17.89 -0.80 -0.12
N GLU A 99 -18.81 -0.02 0.46
CA GLU A 99 -19.60 1.00 -0.25
C GLU A 99 -18.70 2.11 -0.85
N PHE A 100 -17.68 2.55 -0.10
CA PHE A 100 -16.74 3.56 -0.57
C PHE A 100 -15.89 3.03 -1.73
N LEU A 101 -15.34 1.81 -1.60
CA LEU A 101 -14.60 1.12 -2.64
C LEU A 101 -15.43 0.97 -3.91
N GLU A 102 -16.72 0.68 -3.78
CA GLU A 102 -17.65 0.61 -4.89
C GLU A 102 -17.77 1.96 -5.59
N LYS A 103 -18.11 3.05 -4.87
CA LYS A 103 -18.19 4.41 -5.44
C LYS A 103 -16.89 4.82 -6.15
N LEU A 104 -15.76 4.44 -5.59
CA LEU A 104 -14.45 4.71 -6.15
C LEU A 104 -14.21 3.94 -7.45
N LYS A 105 -14.58 2.65 -7.50
CA LYS A 105 -14.42 1.73 -8.64
C LYS A 105 -15.37 2.00 -9.80
N THR A 106 -16.64 2.27 -9.51
CA THR A 106 -17.71 2.34 -10.50
C THR A 106 -18.02 3.77 -10.95
N GLY A 107 -17.46 4.77 -10.25
CA GLY A 107 -17.78 6.18 -10.49
C GLY A 107 -16.56 7.07 -10.46
N TRP A 108 -15.97 7.26 -9.28
CA TRP A 108 -15.16 8.46 -9.04
C TRP A 108 -13.82 8.47 -9.75
N LEU A 109 -13.13 7.34 -9.87
CA LEU A 109 -11.84 7.29 -10.54
C LEU A 109 -11.98 7.53 -12.04
N GLU A 110 -12.95 6.89 -12.68
CA GLU A 110 -13.23 7.08 -14.10
C GLU A 110 -13.75 8.50 -14.39
N ALA A 111 -14.66 9.01 -13.55
CA ALA A 111 -15.14 10.39 -13.61
C ALA A 111 -14.00 11.41 -13.50
N ALA A 112 -13.13 11.23 -12.51
CA ALA A 112 -11.97 12.08 -12.28
C ALA A 112 -11.01 12.03 -13.48
N GLU A 113 -10.66 10.83 -13.95
CA GLU A 113 -9.80 10.65 -15.12
C GLU A 113 -10.38 11.35 -16.35
N LYS A 114 -11.67 11.15 -16.63
CA LYS A 114 -12.35 11.78 -17.77
C LYS A 114 -12.36 13.30 -17.65
N ALA A 115 -12.63 13.83 -16.47
CA ALA A 115 -12.63 15.27 -16.22
C ALA A 115 -11.24 15.88 -16.50
N VAL A 116 -10.16 15.20 -16.10
CA VAL A 116 -8.80 15.63 -16.42
C VAL A 116 -8.51 15.48 -17.91
N MET A 117 -8.93 14.40 -18.57
CA MET A 117 -8.67 14.20 -20.00
C MET A 117 -9.34 15.27 -20.88
N ASP A 118 -10.56 15.67 -20.52
CA ASP A 118 -11.32 16.67 -21.28
C ASP A 118 -10.83 18.11 -21.00
N GLY A 119 -10.42 18.42 -19.76
CA GLY A 119 -10.00 19.77 -19.36
C GLY A 119 -8.50 20.06 -19.43
N LEU A 120 -7.66 19.02 -19.37
CA LEU A 120 -6.19 19.10 -19.32
C LEU A 120 -5.53 18.02 -20.19
N PRO A 121 -5.84 17.96 -21.50
CA PRO A 121 -5.40 16.86 -22.37
C PRO A 121 -3.87 16.70 -22.42
N SER A 122 -3.10 17.78 -22.39
CA SER A 122 -1.63 17.74 -22.47
C SER A 122 -0.93 17.37 -21.16
N VAL A 123 -1.70 17.17 -20.08
CA VAL A 123 -1.18 16.59 -18.84
C VAL A 123 -1.09 15.06 -18.95
N PHE A 124 -1.72 14.44 -19.95
CA PHE A 124 -1.62 13.00 -20.21
C PHE A 124 -0.53 12.67 -21.25
N ASP A 125 0.08 11.50 -21.12
CA ASP A 125 0.84 10.91 -22.24
C ASP A 125 -0.16 10.29 -23.24
N SER A 126 0.11 10.49 -24.53
CA SER A 126 -0.57 9.81 -25.62
C SER A 126 -0.28 8.29 -25.65
N SER A 127 0.78 7.82 -24.97
CA SER A 127 1.31 6.46 -25.07
C SER A 127 1.08 5.59 -23.82
N GLY A 128 0.30 4.51 -23.97
CA GLY A 128 0.21 3.43 -22.96
C GLY A 128 -0.84 3.63 -21.87
N VAL A 129 -1.05 2.56 -21.09
CA VAL A 129 -1.90 2.52 -19.89
C VAL A 129 -0.97 2.41 -18.69
N GLN A 130 -1.09 3.32 -17.73
CA GLN A 130 -0.33 3.32 -16.48
C GLN A 130 -1.13 2.58 -15.40
N GLU A 131 -0.47 1.73 -14.63
CA GLU A 131 -1.11 1.08 -13.48
C GLU A 131 -1.18 2.05 -12.29
N VAL A 132 -2.36 2.18 -11.66
CA VAL A 132 -2.58 2.92 -10.41
C VAL A 132 -3.06 1.95 -9.35
N LYS A 133 -2.20 1.73 -8.36
CA LYS A 133 -2.42 0.91 -7.19
C LYS A 133 -3.14 1.71 -6.10
N VAL A 134 -4.39 1.40 -5.79
CA VAL A 134 -5.17 2.03 -4.72
C VAL A 134 -4.92 1.30 -3.41
N VAL A 135 -4.56 2.03 -2.37
CA VAL A 135 -4.18 1.54 -1.04
C VAL A 135 -4.97 2.32 0.01
N PHE A 136 -5.54 1.61 0.97
CA PHE A 136 -6.24 2.20 2.11
C PHE A 136 -5.34 2.20 3.34
N MET A 137 -5.41 3.28 4.12
CA MET A 137 -4.80 3.40 5.42
C MET A 137 -5.82 3.90 6.44
N SER A 138 -5.64 3.43 7.67
CA SER A 138 -6.33 3.97 8.84
C SER A 138 -5.24 4.30 9.83
N ASP A 139 -4.60 5.46 9.67
CA ASP A 139 -3.82 6.01 10.76
C ASP A 139 -4.76 6.82 11.67
N GLY A 140 -4.57 6.71 12.97
CA GLY A 140 -5.23 7.64 13.87
C GLY A 140 -4.53 8.99 13.72
N GLN A 141 -5.11 9.91 12.96
CA GLN A 141 -4.76 11.34 12.92
C GLN A 141 -3.25 11.59 12.70
N GLY A 142 -2.67 11.20 11.55
CA GLY A 142 -1.22 11.25 11.36
C GLY A 142 -0.69 11.74 10.01
N VAL A 143 -1.37 11.48 8.89
CA VAL A 143 -0.77 11.75 7.57
C VAL A 143 -1.03 13.14 6.99
N GLY A 144 -2.03 13.88 7.48
CA GLY A 144 -2.30 15.27 7.05
C GLY A 144 -2.76 15.40 5.59
N TYR A 145 -3.19 14.30 4.96
CA TYR A 145 -3.82 14.27 3.65
C TYR A 145 -4.93 13.21 3.65
N MET A 146 -6.04 13.53 2.99
CA MET A 146 -7.18 12.62 2.85
C MET A 146 -6.92 11.55 1.78
N ALA A 147 -6.29 11.95 0.68
CA ALA A 147 -5.76 11.04 -0.33
C ALA A 147 -4.40 11.55 -0.82
N LYS A 148 -3.63 10.68 -1.45
CA LYS A 148 -2.35 11.04 -2.07
C LYS A 148 -1.92 10.05 -3.14
N VAL A 149 -1.62 10.54 -4.33
CA VAL A 149 -0.89 9.81 -5.36
C VAL A 149 0.61 9.97 -5.15
N SER A 150 1.32 8.85 -5.22
CA SER A 150 2.77 8.80 -5.14
C SER A 150 3.33 7.81 -6.17
N GLY A 151 4.53 8.05 -6.66
CA GLY A 151 5.16 7.17 -7.63
C GLY A 151 6.30 7.85 -8.36
N THR A 152 6.67 7.26 -9.50
CA THR A 152 7.66 7.78 -10.42
C THR A 152 7.02 7.95 -11.79
N SER A 153 7.63 8.75 -12.66
CA SER A 153 7.21 8.83 -14.07
C SER A 153 7.68 7.64 -14.91
N ASP A 154 7.94 6.50 -14.28
CA ASP A 154 8.37 5.27 -14.94
C ASP A 154 7.16 4.35 -15.07
N THR A 155 6.68 4.19 -16.31
CA THR A 155 5.49 3.40 -16.61
C THR A 155 5.63 1.91 -16.34
N SER A 156 6.84 1.43 -16.03
CA SER A 156 7.06 0.04 -15.59
C SER A 156 6.72 -0.19 -14.11
N SER A 157 6.54 0.87 -13.32
CA SER A 157 6.16 0.80 -11.90
C SER A 157 4.75 1.38 -11.69
N PRO A 158 3.89 0.74 -10.89
CA PRO A 158 2.57 1.30 -10.60
C PRO A 158 2.68 2.57 -9.76
N LEU A 159 1.84 3.56 -10.06
CA LEU A 159 1.59 4.67 -9.14
C LEU A 159 0.78 4.14 -7.95
N THR A 160 0.88 4.78 -6.78
CA THR A 160 0.12 4.40 -5.59
C THR A 160 -0.79 5.54 -5.16
N LEU A 161 -2.11 5.37 -5.29
CA LEU A 161 -3.14 6.22 -4.69
C LEU A 161 -3.42 5.71 -3.28
N THR A 162 -3.07 6.51 -2.29
CA THR A 162 -3.27 6.20 -0.87
C THR A 162 -4.48 6.96 -0.36
N ILE A 163 -5.36 6.31 0.39
CA ILE A 163 -6.63 6.86 0.88
C ILE A 163 -6.71 6.66 2.40
N ASP A 164 -6.99 7.74 3.13
CA ASP A 164 -7.20 7.69 4.59
C ASP A 164 -8.68 7.51 4.92
N ASP A 165 -9.01 6.35 5.52
CA ASP A 165 -10.37 5.96 5.88
C ASP A 165 -11.04 6.97 6.84
N ASN A 166 -10.30 7.55 7.80
CA ASN A 166 -10.85 8.44 8.82
C ASN A 166 -11.17 9.83 8.27
N ASP A 167 -10.28 10.36 7.43
CA ASP A 167 -10.45 11.68 6.81
C ASP A 167 -11.53 11.65 5.73
N PHE A 168 -11.65 10.55 4.99
CA PHE A 168 -12.78 10.35 4.09
C PHE A 168 -14.10 10.26 4.87
N ALA A 169 -14.17 9.44 5.94
CA ALA A 169 -15.40 9.29 6.72
C ALA A 169 -15.97 10.61 7.30
N THR A 170 -15.11 11.57 7.60
CA THR A 170 -15.49 12.84 8.26
C THR A 170 -15.64 14.02 7.30
N SER A 171 -15.34 13.85 6.02
CA SER A 171 -15.42 14.91 5.01
C SER A 171 -16.73 14.89 4.23
N SER A 172 -17.09 16.04 3.64
CA SER A 172 -18.25 16.13 2.74
C SER A 172 -17.95 15.46 1.40
N GLU A 173 -18.96 14.84 0.78
CA GLU A 173 -18.85 14.18 -0.53
C GLU A 173 -18.25 15.10 -1.62
N SER A 174 -18.63 16.38 -1.66
CA SER A 174 -18.08 17.34 -2.61
C SER A 174 -16.54 17.51 -2.48
N TYR A 175 -16.05 17.54 -1.24
CA TYR A 175 -14.61 17.62 -0.95
C TYR A 175 -13.86 16.32 -1.28
N GLN A 176 -14.53 15.17 -1.09
CA GLN A 176 -14.02 13.86 -1.49
C GLN A 176 -13.84 13.77 -3.01
N LYS A 177 -14.88 14.12 -3.78
CA LYS A 177 -14.81 14.18 -5.25
C LYS A 177 -13.71 15.12 -5.74
N GLN A 178 -13.65 16.35 -5.19
CA GLN A 178 -12.61 17.32 -5.53
C GLN A 178 -11.21 16.74 -5.29
N THR A 179 -11.01 16.07 -4.16
CA THR A 179 -9.72 15.45 -3.82
C THR A 179 -9.39 14.31 -4.80
N MET A 180 -10.36 13.51 -5.22
CA MET A 180 -10.11 12.48 -6.24
C MET A 180 -9.72 13.06 -7.59
N VAL A 181 -10.35 14.16 -8.02
CA VAL A 181 -9.91 14.87 -9.25
C VAL A 181 -8.49 15.39 -9.09
N HIS A 182 -8.19 16.07 -7.98
CA HIS A 182 -6.85 16.58 -7.67
C HIS A 182 -5.79 15.47 -7.74
N GLU A 183 -6.05 14.34 -7.09
CA GLU A 183 -5.16 13.19 -7.11
C GLU A 183 -5.03 12.56 -8.50
N MET A 184 -6.10 12.52 -9.31
CA MET A 184 -6.01 12.04 -10.69
C MET A 184 -5.25 12.99 -11.60
N VAL A 185 -5.27 14.30 -11.35
CA VAL A 185 -4.38 15.23 -12.04
C VAL A 185 -2.91 14.87 -11.72
N HIS A 186 -2.57 14.60 -10.46
CA HIS A 186 -1.23 14.12 -10.11
C HIS A 186 -0.87 12.81 -10.80
N ALA A 187 -1.78 11.84 -10.83
CA ALA A 187 -1.56 10.58 -11.55
C ALA A 187 -1.26 10.83 -13.04
N ALA A 188 -2.02 11.72 -13.70
CA ALA A 188 -1.79 12.14 -15.09
C ALA A 188 -0.41 12.78 -15.26
N MET A 189 -0.04 13.70 -14.36
CA MET A 189 1.27 14.35 -14.38
C MET A 189 2.43 13.37 -14.21
N PHE A 190 2.28 12.34 -13.37
CA PHE A 190 3.29 11.29 -13.23
C PHE A 190 3.42 10.50 -14.53
N ASN A 191 2.30 10.14 -15.16
CA ASN A 191 2.28 9.41 -16.42
C ASN A 191 2.98 10.18 -17.56
N ASN A 192 2.66 11.46 -17.74
CA ASN A 192 3.28 12.31 -18.77
C ASN A 192 4.71 12.74 -18.38
N GLY A 193 4.99 12.90 -17.09
CA GLY A 193 6.33 13.20 -16.56
C GLY A 193 6.84 14.61 -16.85
N THR A 194 6.08 15.48 -17.52
CA THR A 194 6.47 16.85 -17.86
C THR A 194 6.17 17.83 -16.75
N VAL A 195 4.90 17.94 -16.36
CA VAL A 195 4.46 18.92 -15.34
C VAL A 195 5.05 18.59 -13.97
N ILE A 196 5.21 17.31 -13.63
CA ILE A 196 5.80 16.88 -12.35
C ILE A 196 7.29 17.27 -12.18
N LYS A 197 7.99 17.60 -13.27
CA LYS A 197 9.37 18.11 -13.25
C LYS A 197 9.45 19.63 -13.10
N SER A 198 8.32 20.33 -13.17
CA SER A 198 8.21 21.77 -12.97
C SER A 198 8.36 22.14 -11.48
N PRO A 199 8.45 23.43 -11.12
CA PRO A 199 8.47 23.83 -9.71
C PRO A 199 7.27 23.24 -8.96
N GLY A 200 7.47 22.77 -7.73
CA GLY A 200 6.43 22.09 -6.95
C GLY A 200 5.14 22.91 -6.83
N TRP A 201 5.24 24.24 -6.70
CA TRP A 201 4.06 25.10 -6.63
C TRP A 201 3.23 25.09 -7.91
N PHE A 202 3.85 24.89 -9.07
CA PHE A 202 3.15 24.84 -10.36
C PHE A 202 2.50 23.47 -10.55
N ALA A 203 3.22 22.39 -10.23
CA ALA A 203 2.66 21.04 -10.28
C ALA A 203 1.45 20.89 -9.36
N GLU A 204 1.59 21.26 -8.08
CA GLU A 204 0.45 21.30 -7.14
C GLU A 204 -0.62 22.29 -7.57
N GLY A 205 -0.22 23.44 -8.13
CA GLY A 205 -1.14 24.49 -8.52
C GLY A 205 -2.03 24.13 -9.70
N ILE A 206 -1.53 23.35 -10.66
CA ILE A 206 -2.34 22.76 -11.73
C ILE A 206 -3.28 21.68 -11.18
N ALA A 207 -2.82 20.83 -10.25
CA ALA A 207 -3.67 19.84 -9.59
C ALA A 207 -4.76 20.49 -8.73
N GLU A 208 -4.49 21.64 -8.15
CA GLU A 208 -5.47 22.48 -7.45
C GLU A 208 -6.30 23.35 -8.41
N PHE A 209 -6.00 23.46 -9.71
CA PHE A 209 -6.78 24.31 -10.64
C PHE A 209 -8.12 23.69 -11.08
N VAL A 210 -8.71 22.90 -10.20
CA VAL A 210 -9.98 22.19 -10.32
C VAL A 210 -11.09 22.95 -9.59
N PRO A 211 -12.38 22.69 -9.85
CA PRO A 211 -13.47 23.39 -9.17
C PRO A 211 -13.48 23.09 -7.65
N GLY A 212 -13.97 24.04 -6.86
CA GLY A 212 -13.94 23.97 -5.39
C GLY A 212 -12.65 24.51 -4.74
N SER A 213 -11.57 24.65 -5.50
CA SER A 213 -10.29 25.14 -4.97
C SER A 213 -10.32 26.61 -4.56
N MET A 214 -11.26 27.38 -5.10
CA MET A 214 -11.53 28.75 -4.64
C MET A 214 -12.04 28.78 -3.19
N ASP A 215 -12.85 27.81 -2.77
CA ASP A 215 -13.34 27.74 -1.38
C ASP A 215 -12.20 27.38 -0.41
N ARG A 216 -11.29 26.50 -0.84
CA ARG A 216 -10.05 26.19 -0.10
C ARG A 216 -9.14 27.42 0.01
N LEU A 217 -8.95 28.14 -1.09
CA LEU A 217 -8.18 29.39 -1.11
C LEU A 217 -8.78 30.43 -0.17
N ASN A 218 -10.09 30.67 -0.25
CA ASN A 218 -10.79 31.61 0.63
C ASN A 218 -10.67 31.20 2.11
N SER A 219 -10.77 29.90 2.41
CA SER A 219 -10.59 29.36 3.76
C SER A 219 -9.16 29.58 4.27
N SER A 220 -8.15 29.35 3.43
CA SER A 220 -6.75 29.61 3.77
C SER A 220 -6.46 31.10 3.95
N ILE A 221 -7.04 31.98 3.12
CA ILE A 221 -6.91 33.43 3.28
C ILE A 221 -7.55 33.88 4.59
N ALA A 222 -8.72 33.33 4.95
CA ALA A 222 -9.38 33.64 6.22
C ALA A 222 -8.57 33.17 7.43
N GLN A 223 -7.92 32.01 7.34
CA GLN A 223 -7.15 31.41 8.42
C GLN A 223 -5.76 32.04 8.60
N PHE A 224 -5.03 32.26 7.50
CA PHE A 224 -3.61 32.65 7.52
C PHE A 224 -3.38 34.09 7.07
N GLY A 225 -4.33 34.72 6.38
CA GLY A 225 -4.19 36.05 5.78
C GLY A 225 -3.56 36.03 4.38
N VAL A 226 -4.02 36.92 3.50
CA VAL A 226 -3.66 36.93 2.06
C VAL A 226 -2.15 36.99 1.81
N ASN A 227 -1.40 37.78 2.57
CA ASN A 227 0.05 37.90 2.39
C ASN A 227 0.80 36.62 2.79
N ASN A 228 0.32 35.91 3.81
CA ASN A 228 0.94 34.65 4.22
C ASN A 228 0.62 33.55 3.22
N VAL A 229 -0.61 33.54 2.67
CA VAL A 229 -0.98 32.65 1.57
C VAL A 229 -0.09 32.91 0.37
N VAL A 230 -0.02 34.14 -0.18
CA VAL A 230 0.81 34.46 -1.36
C VAL A 230 2.30 34.08 -1.19
N ASN A 231 2.82 34.16 0.02
CA ASN A 231 4.22 33.81 0.28
C ASN A 231 4.46 32.32 0.52
N ALA A 232 3.43 31.51 0.79
CA ALA A 232 3.57 30.13 1.28
C ALA A 232 4.25 29.20 0.25
N SER A 233 3.81 29.23 -1.01
CA SER A 233 4.37 28.35 -2.06
C SER A 233 5.77 28.75 -2.52
N MET A 234 6.21 29.95 -2.14
CA MET A 234 7.46 30.57 -2.59
C MET A 234 8.51 30.71 -1.46
N ALA A 235 8.25 30.12 -0.29
CA ALA A 235 9.05 30.28 0.93
C ALA A 235 10.09 29.17 1.18
N GLY A 236 10.10 28.08 0.41
CA GLY A 236 11.16 27.06 0.49
C GLY A 236 11.31 26.31 1.83
N GLY A 237 10.42 26.49 2.82
CA GLY A 237 10.37 25.63 4.02
C GLY A 237 9.54 26.11 5.23
N ASN A 238 8.72 25.16 5.74
CA ASN A 238 8.50 24.75 7.14
C ASN A 238 7.35 25.23 8.05
N ASP A 239 6.40 26.08 7.65
CA ASP A 239 5.24 26.35 8.56
C ASP A 239 3.86 26.46 7.90
N LEU A 240 3.74 26.13 6.61
CA LEU A 240 2.56 26.48 5.82
C LEU A 240 2.05 25.35 4.92
N SER A 241 2.22 24.07 5.29
CA SER A 241 1.76 22.94 4.47
C SER A 241 0.30 23.07 4.01
N GLN A 242 -0.59 23.60 4.87
CA GLN A 242 -2.00 23.88 4.50
C GLN A 242 -2.15 25.05 3.52
N ALA A 243 -1.40 26.14 3.71
CA ALA A 243 -1.45 27.30 2.81
C ALA A 243 -0.64 27.08 1.52
N TYR A 244 0.20 26.05 1.45
CA TYR A 244 0.99 25.71 0.27
C TYR A 244 0.08 25.42 -0.92
N TYR A 245 -0.91 24.54 -0.76
CA TYR A 245 -1.91 24.22 -1.79
C TYR A 245 -2.65 25.46 -2.28
N ALA A 246 -3.18 26.27 -1.36
CA ALA A 246 -3.86 27.52 -1.68
C ALA A 246 -2.95 28.53 -2.41
N SER A 247 -1.69 28.63 -2.01
CA SER A 247 -0.70 29.51 -2.64
C SER A 247 -0.28 29.02 -4.03
N SER A 248 -0.13 27.71 -4.20
CA SER A 248 0.17 27.05 -5.47
C SER A 248 -0.95 27.29 -6.48
N TYR A 249 -2.20 27.15 -6.05
CA TYR A 249 -3.39 27.51 -6.81
C TYR A 249 -3.42 28.99 -7.18
N ALA A 250 -3.23 29.89 -6.20
CA ALA A 250 -3.19 31.33 -6.43
C ALA A 250 -2.09 31.76 -7.42
N ALA A 251 -0.90 31.17 -7.32
CA ALA A 251 0.21 31.41 -8.23
C ALA A 251 -0.11 30.92 -9.65
N THR A 252 -0.80 29.79 -9.78
CA THR A 252 -1.20 29.24 -11.08
C THR A 252 -2.31 30.05 -11.73
N MET A 253 -3.30 30.53 -10.97
CA MET A 253 -4.29 31.50 -11.47
C MET A 253 -3.62 32.80 -11.92
N TYR A 254 -2.65 33.29 -11.16
CA TYR A 254 -1.89 34.49 -11.53
C TYR A 254 -1.10 34.28 -12.82
N LEU A 255 -0.45 33.13 -12.97
CA LEU A 255 0.23 32.75 -14.21
C LEU A 255 -0.76 32.71 -15.38
N ASN A 256 -1.91 32.06 -15.22
CA ASN A 256 -2.93 32.00 -16.26
C ASN A 256 -3.41 33.41 -16.67
N SER A 257 -3.68 34.29 -15.71
CA SER A 257 -4.06 35.68 -16.00
C SER A 257 -2.98 36.43 -16.78
N LYS A 258 -1.69 36.23 -16.46
CA LYS A 258 -0.58 36.83 -17.22
C LYS A 258 -0.48 36.28 -18.64
N LEU A 259 -0.72 34.98 -18.81
CA LEU A 259 -0.75 34.33 -20.13
C LEU A 259 -1.88 34.91 -20.99
N GLU A 260 -3.08 35.01 -20.43
CA GLU A 260 -4.25 35.59 -21.09
C GLU A 260 -4.01 37.06 -21.48
N ASP A 261 -3.44 37.87 -20.57
CA ASP A 261 -3.06 39.26 -20.85
C ASP A 261 -2.03 39.38 -21.99
N ASN A 262 -1.19 38.36 -22.18
CA ASN A 262 -0.20 38.29 -23.26
C ASN A 262 -0.70 37.56 -24.51
N GLY A 263 -1.99 37.20 -24.56
CA GLY A 263 -2.62 36.51 -25.70
C GLY A 263 -2.27 35.03 -25.84
N SER A 264 -1.69 34.41 -24.80
CA SER A 264 -1.47 32.96 -24.69
C SER A 264 -2.56 32.32 -23.83
N THR A 265 -2.48 31.00 -23.64
CA THR A 265 -3.39 30.23 -22.79
C THR A 265 -2.58 29.27 -21.91
N MET A 266 -3.15 28.85 -20.77
CA MET A 266 -2.52 27.80 -19.96
C MET A 266 -2.26 26.52 -20.78
N GLN A 267 -3.18 26.16 -21.69
CA GLN A 267 -3.03 24.99 -22.55
C GLN A 267 -1.79 25.13 -23.46
N ALA A 268 -1.61 26.28 -24.11
CA ALA A 268 -0.44 26.53 -24.94
C ALA A 268 0.87 26.52 -24.12
N PHE A 269 0.82 26.97 -22.86
CA PHE A 269 1.96 26.89 -21.96
C PHE A 269 2.29 25.44 -21.56
N LEU A 270 1.27 24.61 -21.29
CA LEU A 270 1.45 23.18 -21.00
C LEU A 270 2.01 22.43 -22.22
N ASP A 271 1.52 22.72 -23.43
CA ASP A 271 2.03 22.15 -24.68
C ASP A 271 3.51 22.49 -24.88
N ASP A 272 3.92 23.72 -24.54
CA ASP A 272 5.30 24.17 -24.64
C ASP A 272 6.22 23.41 -23.65
N LEU A 273 5.72 23.15 -22.44
CA LEU A 273 6.44 22.37 -21.43
C LEU A 273 6.78 20.95 -21.89
N GLU A 274 5.99 20.34 -22.77
CA GLU A 274 6.26 18.98 -23.28
C GLU A 274 7.64 18.86 -23.93
N THR A 275 8.15 19.96 -24.49
CA THR A 275 9.44 20.00 -25.20
C THR A 275 10.48 20.89 -24.53
N ASN A 276 10.06 21.81 -23.67
CA ASN A 276 10.90 22.85 -23.09
C ASN A 276 10.94 22.82 -21.55
N SER A 277 12.03 23.34 -20.98
CA SER A 277 12.10 23.54 -19.52
C SER A 277 11.11 24.61 -19.06
N PHE A 278 10.70 24.58 -17.79
CA PHE A 278 9.77 25.58 -17.22
C PHE A 278 10.21 27.04 -17.43
N ASP A 279 11.51 27.33 -17.26
CA ASP A 279 12.06 28.67 -17.51
C ASP A 279 11.99 29.07 -19.00
N GLN A 280 12.17 28.10 -19.89
CA GLN A 280 12.10 28.33 -21.33
C GLN A 280 10.65 28.58 -21.75
N ALA A 281 9.69 27.79 -21.26
CA ALA A 281 8.27 28.00 -21.53
C ALA A 281 7.77 29.37 -21.03
N LEU A 282 8.23 29.81 -19.86
CA LEU A 282 7.94 31.17 -19.36
C LEU A 282 8.57 32.25 -20.25
N THR A 283 9.76 32.00 -20.79
CA THR A 283 10.43 32.95 -21.68
C THR A 283 9.68 33.06 -23.00
N ASP A 284 9.25 31.94 -23.57
CA ASP A 284 8.56 31.90 -24.86
C ASP A 284 7.14 32.49 -24.77
N ASN A 285 6.44 32.27 -23.65
CA ASN A 285 5.07 32.73 -23.48
C ASN A 285 4.94 34.11 -22.83
N LEU A 286 5.89 34.54 -21.99
CA LEU A 286 5.78 35.77 -21.19
C LEU A 286 7.04 36.65 -21.23
N GLY A 287 8.14 36.19 -21.86
CA GLY A 287 9.40 36.93 -21.90
C GLY A 287 10.10 37.05 -20.55
N ILE A 288 9.74 36.21 -19.57
CA ILE A 288 10.30 36.24 -18.21
C ILE A 288 10.79 34.85 -17.80
N ASN A 289 11.67 34.79 -16.80
CA ASN A 289 12.06 33.52 -16.17
C ASN A 289 11.28 33.30 -14.87
N ARG A 290 11.44 32.11 -14.26
CA ARG A 290 10.79 31.72 -13.01
C ARG A 290 11.06 32.72 -11.89
N THR A 291 12.31 33.11 -11.67
CA THR A 291 12.66 34.04 -10.58
C THR A 291 11.94 35.37 -10.72
N ALA A 292 11.81 35.89 -11.94
CA ALA A 292 11.08 37.12 -12.22
C ALA A 292 9.58 36.94 -11.96
N PHE A 293 8.99 35.82 -12.40
CA PHE A 293 7.59 35.50 -12.13
C PHE A 293 7.31 35.39 -10.61
N GLU A 294 8.11 34.62 -9.87
CA GLU A 294 7.92 34.42 -8.43
C GLU A 294 8.06 35.74 -7.64
N THR A 295 8.95 36.63 -8.09
CA THR A 295 9.11 37.96 -7.50
C THR A 295 7.89 38.85 -7.78
N ASP A 296 7.37 38.81 -9.02
CA ASP A 296 6.17 39.54 -9.41
C ASP A 296 4.95 39.05 -8.63
N PHE A 297 4.77 37.74 -8.49
CA PHE A 297 3.68 37.15 -7.70
C PHE A 297 3.78 37.51 -6.21
N LYS A 298 4.97 37.46 -5.59
CA LYS A 298 5.15 37.92 -4.19
C LYS A 298 4.76 39.38 -3.99
N THR A 299 5.01 40.21 -5.00
CA THR A 299 4.75 41.65 -4.92
C THR A 299 3.29 41.99 -5.18
N ASN A 300 2.67 41.32 -6.15
CA ASN A 300 1.37 41.70 -6.71
C ASN A 300 0.24 40.72 -6.40
N GLY A 301 0.55 39.51 -5.92
CA GLY A 301 -0.40 38.43 -5.69
C GLY A 301 -1.51 38.80 -4.71
N ALA A 302 -1.22 39.57 -3.65
CA ALA A 302 -2.24 39.99 -2.70
C ALA A 302 -3.28 40.95 -3.33
N ASN A 303 -2.83 41.83 -4.22
CA ASN A 303 -3.71 42.73 -4.97
C ASN A 303 -4.53 41.95 -5.99
N PHE A 304 -3.92 40.99 -6.68
CA PHE A 304 -4.59 40.09 -7.61
C PHE A 304 -5.72 39.30 -6.93
N LEU A 305 -5.44 38.68 -5.78
CA LEU A 305 -6.44 37.92 -5.01
C LEU A 305 -7.59 38.79 -4.46
N SER A 306 -7.37 40.10 -4.34
CA SER A 306 -8.42 41.05 -3.94
C SER A 306 -9.34 41.45 -5.10
N ASN A 307 -9.00 41.10 -6.35
CA ASN A 307 -9.75 41.46 -7.55
C ASN A 307 -9.73 40.32 -8.59
N LEU A 308 -10.58 39.32 -8.37
CA LEU A 308 -10.70 38.13 -9.21
C LEU A 308 -11.80 38.24 -10.28
N SER A 309 -12.36 39.44 -10.50
CA SER A 309 -13.44 39.62 -11.47
C SER A 309 -12.94 39.35 -12.89
N GLY A 310 -13.51 38.33 -13.55
CA GLY A 310 -13.13 37.94 -14.91
C GLY A 310 -11.88 37.06 -14.99
N VAL A 311 -11.31 36.67 -13.84
CA VAL A 311 -10.20 35.71 -13.77
C VAL A 311 -10.75 34.29 -13.90
N THR A 312 -10.14 33.48 -14.75
CA THR A 312 -10.43 32.04 -14.84
C THR A 312 -10.03 31.33 -13.53
N THR A 313 -11.00 30.73 -12.84
CA THR A 313 -10.80 30.09 -11.52
C THR A 313 -10.77 28.56 -11.57
N SER A 314 -11.06 27.95 -12.73
CA SER A 314 -10.78 26.54 -12.98
C SER A 314 -10.46 26.30 -14.45
N LEU A 315 -9.62 25.30 -14.72
CA LEU A 315 -9.41 24.78 -16.08
C LEU A 315 -10.45 23.73 -16.46
N LEU A 316 -11.18 23.19 -15.48
CA LEU A 316 -12.27 22.23 -15.70
C LEU A 316 -13.60 22.93 -15.46
N ASN A 317 -14.46 22.98 -16.47
CA ASN A 317 -15.81 23.48 -16.31
C ASN A 317 -16.75 22.32 -15.94
N ASP A 318 -17.63 22.54 -14.97
CA ASP A 318 -18.77 21.66 -14.63
C ASP A 318 -18.39 20.21 -14.31
N PHE A 319 -17.43 20.02 -13.39
CA PHE A 319 -16.93 18.67 -13.15
C PHE A 319 -17.96 17.72 -12.53
N GLU A 320 -18.98 18.24 -11.83
CA GLU A 320 -20.08 17.43 -11.30
C GLU A 320 -20.85 16.70 -12.41
N SER A 321 -20.82 17.22 -13.65
CA SER A 321 -21.36 16.49 -14.82
C SER A 321 -20.60 15.20 -15.13
N TYR A 322 -19.32 15.11 -14.75
CA TYR A 322 -18.51 13.88 -14.86
C TYR A 322 -18.76 12.89 -13.74
N PHE A 323 -19.37 13.32 -12.62
CA PHE A 323 -19.71 12.50 -11.47
C PHE A 323 -21.23 12.29 -11.40
N PRO A 324 -21.87 11.61 -12.38
CA PRO A 324 -23.25 11.20 -12.23
C PRO A 324 -23.39 10.30 -10.99
N GLY A 325 -24.61 10.18 -10.47
CA GLY A 325 -24.89 9.23 -9.38
C GLY A 325 -24.41 7.82 -9.74
N SER A 326 -24.35 6.93 -8.73
CA SER A 326 -23.81 5.56 -8.78
C SER A 326 -24.36 4.62 -9.88
N GLU A 327 -25.24 5.09 -10.74
CA GLU A 327 -25.94 4.31 -11.77
C GLU A 327 -25.40 4.52 -13.20
N GLU A 328 -24.52 5.49 -13.47
CA GLU A 328 -24.23 5.81 -14.87
C GLU A 328 -22.80 6.28 -15.15
N ILE A 329 -21.81 5.39 -15.08
CA ILE A 329 -20.60 5.55 -15.88
C ILE A 329 -20.46 4.34 -16.82
N SER A 330 -20.74 4.61 -18.09
CA SER A 330 -20.71 3.65 -19.19
C SER A 330 -19.29 3.10 -19.39
N THR A 331 -19.12 1.80 -19.16
CA THR A 331 -17.90 1.06 -19.45
C THR A 331 -17.48 1.18 -20.93
N SER A 332 -16.27 1.71 -21.15
CA SER A 332 -15.40 1.68 -22.36
C SER A 332 -15.37 2.95 -23.24
N THR A 333 -14.21 3.45 -23.70
CA THR A 333 -13.13 2.70 -24.39
C THR A 333 -11.70 3.28 -24.29
N ASN A 334 -11.39 4.35 -23.55
CA ASN A 334 -10.05 4.97 -23.55
C ASN A 334 -9.51 5.39 -22.16
N LEU A 335 -9.68 4.55 -21.14
CA LEU A 335 -8.99 4.79 -19.86
C LEU A 335 -7.47 4.68 -20.06
N LYS A 336 -6.74 5.67 -19.56
CA LYS A 336 -5.28 5.76 -19.49
C LYS A 336 -4.75 5.14 -18.21
N PHE A 337 -5.58 4.93 -17.20
CA PHE A 337 -5.21 4.24 -15.97
C PHE A 337 -5.86 2.86 -15.82
N ASP A 338 -5.06 1.88 -15.42
CA ASP A 338 -5.54 0.58 -14.93
C ASP A 338 -5.53 0.60 -13.40
N TYR A 339 -6.70 0.73 -12.81
CA TYR A 339 -6.87 0.80 -11.36
C TYR A 339 -6.78 -0.59 -10.73
N LYS A 340 -5.70 -0.83 -9.98
CA LYS A 340 -5.53 -2.03 -9.15
C LYS A 340 -5.78 -1.68 -7.70
N PHE A 341 -6.79 -2.29 -7.10
CA PHE A 341 -7.04 -2.12 -5.68
C PHE A 341 -6.12 -3.08 -4.93
N ASP A 342 -5.01 -2.56 -4.42
CA ASP A 342 -4.27 -3.28 -3.40
C ASP A 342 -4.95 -3.04 -2.08
N GLN A 343 -5.76 -4.01 -1.72
CA GLN A 343 -6.35 -4.05 -0.41
C GLN A 343 -5.32 -4.57 0.56
N SER A 344 -4.31 -3.73 0.74
CA SER A 344 -3.17 -3.93 1.58
C SER A 344 -3.65 -3.88 3.02
N SER A 345 -4.10 -5.05 3.42
CA SER A 345 -3.60 -5.76 4.58
C SER A 345 -4.66 -5.89 5.66
N ALA A 346 -5.02 -7.13 5.97
CA ALA A 346 -5.51 -7.56 7.28
C ALA A 346 -4.45 -7.34 8.40
N GLY A 347 -3.59 -6.33 8.24
CA GLY A 347 -2.39 -6.10 9.01
C GLY A 347 -1.24 -7.00 8.58
N SER A 348 -0.02 -6.52 8.79
CA SER A 348 1.15 -7.36 8.66
C SER A 348 1.37 -8.18 9.94
N LEU A 349 1.72 -9.45 9.80
CA LEU A 349 2.11 -10.30 10.91
C LEU A 349 3.63 -10.44 10.94
N LYS A 350 4.24 -9.98 12.02
CA LYS A 350 5.66 -10.18 12.27
C LYS A 350 5.89 -11.51 13.00
N ILE A 351 6.60 -12.42 12.35
CA ILE A 351 7.03 -13.69 12.91
C ILE A 351 8.53 -13.62 13.19
N HIS A 352 8.91 -13.82 14.46
CA HIS A 352 10.30 -13.98 14.85
C HIS A 352 10.81 -15.35 14.38
N ILE A 353 11.64 -15.35 13.34
CA ILE A 353 12.18 -16.54 12.67
C ILE A 353 13.68 -16.72 12.95
N GLY A 354 14.20 -16.08 14.00
CA GLY A 354 15.59 -16.22 14.42
C GLY A 354 15.79 -16.12 15.94
N ALA A 355 16.99 -16.44 16.39
CA ALA A 355 17.34 -16.47 17.80
C ALA A 355 17.83 -15.11 18.34
N ASN A 356 18.03 -14.13 17.46
CA ASN A 356 18.52 -12.79 17.80
C ASN A 356 17.46 -11.72 17.47
N GLU A 357 17.69 -10.51 17.99
CA GLU A 357 16.86 -9.33 17.72
C GLU A 357 16.81 -9.02 16.21
N GLU A 358 15.69 -8.46 15.75
CA GLU A 358 15.41 -8.08 14.34
C GLU A 358 15.37 -9.21 13.30
N GLN A 359 15.50 -10.48 13.72
CA GLN A 359 15.37 -11.63 12.81
C GLN A 359 13.91 -12.01 12.56
N ASN A 360 13.20 -11.11 11.88
CA ASN A 360 11.75 -11.17 11.68
C ASN A 360 11.40 -11.38 10.21
N MET A 361 10.30 -12.10 9.97
CA MET A 361 9.61 -12.12 8.71
C MET A 361 8.27 -11.42 8.88
N GLU A 362 8.01 -10.45 8.03
CA GLU A 362 6.73 -9.79 7.93
C GLU A 362 5.90 -10.49 6.84
N ILE A 363 4.70 -10.92 7.20
CA ILE A 363 3.74 -11.56 6.30
C ILE A 363 2.57 -10.61 6.16
N ASP A 364 2.32 -10.15 4.95
CA ASP A 364 1.16 -9.33 4.65
C ASP A 364 -0.06 -10.24 4.51
N LEU A 365 -1.07 -10.01 5.35
CA LEU A 365 -2.30 -10.79 5.32
C LEU A 365 -3.28 -10.15 4.35
N PRO A 366 -3.86 -10.90 3.40
CA PRO A 366 -4.77 -10.32 2.41
C PRO A 366 -6.13 -9.96 3.04
N TYR A 367 -6.73 -8.85 2.63
CA TYR A 367 -8.13 -8.51 2.96
C TYR A 367 -9.06 -9.06 1.88
N ILE A 368 -10.13 -9.76 2.28
CA ILE A 368 -11.12 -10.35 1.38
C ILE A 368 -12.54 -10.01 1.81
N SER A 369 -13.29 -9.42 0.89
CA SER A 369 -14.75 -9.23 0.90
C SER A 369 -15.24 -9.11 -0.56
N SER A 370 -16.55 -9.16 -0.78
CA SER A 370 -17.18 -9.01 -2.09
C SER A 370 -17.01 -7.58 -2.62
N GLY A 371 -17.16 -6.56 -1.77
CA GLY A 371 -16.90 -5.15 -2.11
C GLY A 371 -15.41 -4.88 -2.36
N ALA A 372 -14.56 -5.46 -1.52
CA ALA A 372 -13.12 -5.52 -1.69
C ALA A 372 -12.74 -6.07 -3.08
N LEU A 373 -13.25 -7.22 -3.45
CA LEU A 373 -12.96 -7.83 -4.75
C LEU A 373 -13.67 -7.12 -5.92
N GLY A 374 -14.54 -6.16 -5.65
CA GLY A 374 -15.29 -5.39 -6.64
C GLY A 374 -16.45 -6.16 -7.26
N VAL A 375 -16.82 -7.31 -6.68
CA VAL A 375 -17.91 -8.17 -7.17
C VAL A 375 -19.24 -7.91 -6.45
N GLY A 376 -19.22 -7.15 -5.35
CA GLY A 376 -20.40 -6.83 -4.53
C GLY A 376 -21.52 -6.12 -5.30
N SER A 377 -21.16 -5.25 -6.26
CA SER A 377 -22.09 -4.42 -7.03
C SER A 377 -22.43 -4.96 -8.42
N VAL A 378 -21.98 -6.17 -8.72
CA VAL A 378 -22.23 -6.79 -10.02
C VAL A 378 -23.73 -7.02 -10.18
N ASN A 379 -24.32 -6.30 -11.12
CA ASN A 379 -25.71 -6.47 -11.53
C ASN A 379 -25.77 -7.07 -12.93
N VAL A 380 -26.26 -8.31 -13.04
CA VAL A 380 -26.41 -9.02 -14.31
C VAL A 380 -27.83 -8.95 -14.87
N SER A 381 -28.79 -8.34 -14.17
CA SER A 381 -30.21 -8.27 -14.58
C SER A 381 -30.41 -7.49 -15.89
N GLU A 382 -29.57 -6.50 -16.15
CA GLU A 382 -29.66 -5.61 -17.32
C GLU A 382 -28.92 -6.12 -18.56
N GLY A 383 -28.11 -7.18 -18.43
CA GLY A 383 -27.36 -7.78 -19.53
C GLY A 383 -26.19 -6.91 -20.00
N GLY A 384 -24.98 -7.21 -19.50
CA GLY A 384 -23.76 -6.50 -19.89
C GLY A 384 -22.51 -7.36 -19.75
N SER A 385 -21.56 -7.21 -20.69
CA SER A 385 -20.27 -7.91 -20.70
C SER A 385 -19.25 -7.36 -19.68
N GLY A 386 -19.49 -6.17 -19.12
CA GLY A 386 -18.66 -5.56 -18.07
C GLY A 386 -18.59 -6.38 -16.78
N ASN A 387 -19.57 -7.26 -16.53
CA ASN A 387 -19.59 -8.12 -15.35
C ASN A 387 -18.51 -9.21 -15.40
N ILE A 388 -18.16 -9.69 -16.60
CA ILE A 388 -17.15 -10.74 -16.79
C ILE A 388 -15.75 -10.20 -16.46
N SER A 389 -15.42 -8.98 -16.92
CA SER A 389 -14.11 -8.37 -16.67
C SER A 389 -13.91 -8.04 -15.19
N THR A 390 -14.98 -7.73 -14.45
CA THR A 390 -14.95 -7.56 -12.99
C THR A 390 -14.57 -8.87 -12.28
N TYR A 391 -15.19 -10.00 -12.62
CA TYR A 391 -14.78 -11.29 -12.07
C TYR A 391 -13.36 -11.71 -12.50
N ASP A 392 -12.95 -11.44 -13.75
CA ASP A 392 -11.58 -11.72 -14.20
C ASP A 392 -10.53 -10.95 -13.36
N ARG A 393 -10.80 -9.67 -13.04
CA ARG A 393 -9.96 -8.86 -12.14
C ARG A 393 -9.93 -9.40 -10.71
N ALA A 394 -11.09 -9.80 -10.17
CA ALA A 394 -11.17 -10.38 -8.83
C ALA A 394 -10.36 -11.70 -8.73
N ILE A 395 -10.49 -12.57 -9.75
CA ILE A 395 -9.76 -13.84 -9.83
C ILE A 395 -8.24 -13.61 -9.90
N ASP A 396 -7.78 -12.65 -10.72
CA ASP A 396 -6.36 -12.29 -10.80
C ASP A 396 -5.83 -11.77 -9.45
N THR A 397 -6.61 -10.94 -8.77
CA THR A 397 -6.27 -10.40 -7.44
C THR A 397 -6.08 -11.51 -6.42
N VAL A 398 -7.04 -12.44 -6.29
CA VAL A 398 -6.93 -13.59 -5.37
C VAL A 398 -5.75 -14.50 -5.77
N SER A 399 -5.52 -14.68 -7.07
CA SER A 399 -4.40 -15.50 -7.56
C SER A 399 -3.04 -14.92 -7.18
N LYS A 400 -2.87 -13.59 -7.28
CA LYS A 400 -1.67 -12.88 -6.84
C LYS A 400 -1.45 -13.01 -5.33
N GLN A 401 -2.51 -12.86 -4.53
CA GLN A 401 -2.40 -13.02 -3.08
C GLN A 401 -1.97 -14.44 -2.69
N ARG A 402 -2.52 -15.47 -3.37
CA ARG A 402 -2.08 -16.87 -3.18
C ARG A 402 -0.62 -17.08 -3.60
N ALA A 403 -0.17 -16.45 -4.68
CA ALA A 403 1.23 -16.51 -5.09
C ALA A 403 2.16 -15.91 -4.01
N ASN A 404 1.77 -14.79 -3.38
CA ASN A 404 2.50 -14.19 -2.28
C ASN A 404 2.54 -15.11 -1.04
N LEU A 405 1.41 -15.67 -0.65
CA LEU A 405 1.32 -16.66 0.44
C LEU A 405 2.23 -17.88 0.19
N GLY A 406 2.25 -18.41 -1.04
CA GLY A 406 3.15 -19.49 -1.43
C GLY A 406 4.63 -19.07 -1.38
N ALA A 407 4.97 -17.83 -1.74
CA ALA A 407 6.32 -17.31 -1.61
C ALA A 407 6.75 -17.19 -0.14
N TYR A 408 5.87 -16.73 0.76
CA TYR A 408 6.16 -16.70 2.20
C TYR A 408 6.34 -18.12 2.77
N GLN A 409 5.50 -19.08 2.38
CA GLN A 409 5.66 -20.47 2.80
C GLN A 409 7.03 -21.03 2.39
N ASN A 410 7.42 -20.88 1.13
CA ASN A 410 8.73 -21.33 0.63
C ASN A 410 9.88 -20.71 1.44
N ARG A 411 9.80 -19.42 1.77
CA ARG A 411 10.82 -18.74 2.58
C ARG A 411 10.85 -19.28 4.02
N LEU A 412 9.71 -19.56 4.63
CA LEU A 412 9.64 -20.15 5.97
C LEU A 412 10.21 -21.58 5.99
N GLU A 413 9.91 -22.40 4.98
CA GLU A 413 10.47 -23.76 4.85
C GLU A 413 12.00 -23.73 4.71
N HIS A 414 12.54 -22.84 3.87
CA HIS A 414 13.99 -22.64 3.78
C HIS A 414 14.59 -22.16 5.09
N THR A 415 13.89 -21.29 5.81
CA THR A 415 14.33 -20.79 7.11
C THR A 415 14.36 -21.92 8.14
N ILE A 416 13.32 -22.75 8.23
CA ILE A 416 13.27 -23.92 9.12
C ILE A 416 14.45 -24.86 8.86
N ASN A 417 14.73 -25.15 7.58
CA ASN A 417 15.86 -26.01 7.21
C ASN A 417 17.21 -25.40 7.63
N SER A 418 17.39 -24.09 7.44
CA SER A 418 18.60 -23.36 7.84
C SER A 418 18.78 -23.31 9.36
N LEU A 419 17.70 -23.02 10.10
CA LEU A 419 17.68 -23.02 11.57
C LEU A 419 17.98 -24.42 12.11
N GLY A 420 17.41 -25.46 11.49
CA GLY A 420 17.65 -26.87 11.84
C GLY A 420 19.12 -27.26 11.71
N ALA A 421 19.74 -26.96 10.55
CA ALA A 421 21.17 -27.21 10.33
C ALA A 421 22.04 -26.43 11.33
N THR A 422 21.68 -25.19 11.64
CA THR A 422 22.43 -24.37 12.61
C THR A 422 22.27 -24.92 14.03
N SER A 423 21.06 -25.34 14.43
CA SER A 423 20.78 -25.97 15.72
C SER A 423 21.57 -27.27 15.88
N GLU A 424 21.63 -28.11 14.84
CA GLU A 424 22.42 -29.34 14.82
C GLU A 424 23.93 -29.07 14.95
N ASN A 425 24.46 -28.12 14.18
CA ASN A 425 25.88 -27.74 14.26
C ASN A 425 26.27 -27.19 15.64
N LEU A 426 25.39 -26.41 16.27
CA LEU A 426 25.59 -25.92 17.63
C LEU A 426 25.45 -27.03 18.67
N LYS A 427 24.51 -27.97 18.52
CA LYS A 427 24.37 -29.16 19.37
C LYS A 427 25.64 -30.03 19.29
N ALA A 428 26.16 -30.28 18.09
CA ALA A 428 27.40 -31.02 17.88
C ALA A 428 28.62 -30.31 18.49
N SER A 429 28.68 -28.99 18.37
CA SER A 429 29.76 -28.19 18.99
C SER A 429 29.66 -28.17 20.51
N GLU A 430 28.44 -28.09 21.06
CA GLU A 430 28.20 -28.22 22.50
C GLU A 430 28.62 -29.60 23.01
N SER A 431 28.26 -30.67 22.30
CA SER A 431 28.63 -32.04 22.63
C SER A 431 30.15 -32.23 22.66
N ARG A 432 30.88 -31.75 21.64
CA ARG A 432 32.36 -31.80 21.62
C ARG A 432 33.02 -31.07 22.79
N ILE A 433 32.41 -30.00 23.29
CA ILE A 433 32.99 -29.19 24.37
C ILE A 433 32.62 -29.76 25.75
N ARG A 434 31.43 -30.31 25.90
CA ARG A 434 30.88 -30.71 27.20
C ARG A 434 30.97 -32.21 27.45
N ASP A 435 30.64 -33.01 26.45
CA ASP A 435 30.49 -34.43 26.63
C ASP A 435 31.88 -35.05 26.73
N THR A 436 32.11 -35.76 27.83
CA THR A 436 33.35 -36.49 28.04
C THR A 436 33.33 -37.75 27.21
N ASP A 437 34.46 -38.06 26.57
CA ASP A 437 34.65 -39.37 25.97
C ASP A 437 34.71 -40.44 27.07
N MET A 438 33.59 -41.16 27.22
CA MET A 438 33.41 -42.21 28.22
C MET A 438 34.51 -43.28 28.14
N ALA A 439 35.06 -43.56 26.96
CA ALA A 439 36.13 -44.54 26.83
C ALA A 439 37.42 -44.05 27.52
N SER A 440 37.79 -42.78 27.31
CA SER A 440 38.96 -42.17 27.96
C SER A 440 38.76 -42.02 29.46
N GLU A 441 37.57 -41.59 29.89
CA GLU A 441 37.26 -41.42 31.31
C GLU A 441 37.24 -42.76 32.07
N MET A 442 36.72 -43.83 31.44
CA MET A 442 36.76 -45.18 32.02
C MET A 442 38.19 -45.74 32.09
N MET A 443 39.05 -45.44 31.12
CA MET A 443 40.48 -45.78 31.20
C MET A 443 41.16 -45.05 32.36
N ASN A 444 40.91 -43.75 32.52
CA ASN A 444 41.45 -42.95 33.62
C ASN A 444 40.93 -43.42 34.98
N PHE A 445 39.62 -43.67 35.10
CA PHE A 445 39.00 -44.23 36.30
C PHE A 445 39.61 -45.59 36.66
N THR A 446 39.75 -46.49 35.67
CA THR A 446 40.38 -47.80 35.87
C THR A 446 41.84 -47.66 36.32
N LYS A 447 42.61 -46.76 35.68
CA LYS A 447 43.99 -46.43 36.07
C LYS A 447 44.07 -45.89 37.50
N GLN A 448 43.18 -44.99 37.89
CA GLN A 448 43.13 -44.42 39.24
C GLN A 448 42.78 -45.49 40.30
N ASN A 449 41.84 -46.39 39.99
CA ASN A 449 41.52 -47.51 40.86
C ASN A 449 42.72 -48.46 41.05
N ILE A 450 43.42 -48.79 39.97
CA ILE A 450 44.65 -49.60 40.04
C ILE A 450 45.72 -48.89 40.89
N LEU A 451 45.93 -47.59 40.68
CA LEU A 451 46.88 -46.80 41.47
C LEU A 451 46.50 -46.74 42.95
N MET A 452 45.22 -46.61 43.28
CA MET A 452 44.73 -46.61 44.66
C MET A 452 44.95 -47.98 45.34
N GLN A 453 44.67 -49.07 44.64
CA GLN A 453 44.96 -50.44 45.13
C GLN A 453 46.46 -50.66 45.32
N ALA A 454 47.29 -50.18 44.40
CA ALA A 454 48.74 -50.23 44.51
C ALA A 454 49.25 -49.37 45.67
N ALA A 455 48.73 -48.15 45.86
CA ALA A 455 49.10 -47.27 46.97
C ALA A 455 48.71 -47.84 48.34
N GLN A 456 47.53 -48.47 48.45
CA GLN A 456 47.14 -49.19 49.67
C GLN A 456 48.07 -50.37 49.97
N SER A 457 48.43 -51.14 48.94
CA SER A 457 49.37 -52.27 49.07
C SER A 457 50.78 -51.80 49.44
N MET A 458 51.25 -50.70 48.84
CA MET A 458 52.53 -50.08 49.18
C MET A 458 52.53 -49.45 50.57
N LEU A 459 51.44 -48.80 51.00
CA LEU A 459 51.30 -48.30 52.36
C LEU A 459 51.32 -49.45 53.38
N ALA A 460 50.64 -50.55 53.08
CA ALA A 460 50.70 -51.74 53.93
C ALA A 460 52.13 -52.29 54.04
N GLN A 461 52.87 -52.36 52.93
CA GLN A 461 54.25 -52.83 52.91
C GLN A 461 55.24 -51.85 53.55
N ALA A 462 55.05 -50.54 53.36
CA ALA A 462 55.84 -49.48 54.00
C ALA A 462 55.59 -49.42 55.52
N ASN A 463 54.40 -49.75 55.99
CA ASN A 463 54.12 -49.91 57.43
C ASN A 463 54.77 -51.16 58.04
N GLN A 464 54.97 -52.22 57.24
CA GLN A 464 55.63 -53.46 57.68
C GLN A 464 57.15 -53.36 57.71
N GLN A 465 57.77 -52.55 56.84
CA GLN A 465 59.24 -52.40 56.80
C GLN A 465 59.86 -51.93 58.13
N PRO A 466 59.36 -50.88 58.81
CA PRO A 466 59.84 -50.49 60.14
C PRO A 466 59.64 -51.58 61.19
N GLN A 467 58.54 -52.34 61.13
CA GLN A 467 58.25 -53.43 62.08
C GLN A 467 59.23 -54.60 61.91
N GLY A 468 59.62 -54.92 60.68
CA GLY A 468 60.66 -55.90 60.39
C GLY A 468 62.04 -55.47 60.90
N VAL A 469 62.36 -54.17 60.82
CA VAL A 469 63.61 -53.62 61.37
C VAL A 469 63.60 -53.59 62.90
N VAL A 470 62.46 -53.30 63.53
CA VAL A 470 62.31 -53.36 65.00
C VAL A 470 62.42 -54.81 65.52
N GLN A 471 61.91 -55.81 64.78
CA GLN A 471 62.12 -57.23 65.10
C GLN A 471 63.57 -57.72 64.92
N LEU A 472 64.40 -57.00 64.16
CA LEU A 472 65.82 -57.32 63.96
C LEU A 472 66.74 -56.57 64.94
N LEU A 473 66.25 -55.54 65.64
CA LEU A 473 67.01 -54.71 66.57
C LEU A 473 66.60 -54.87 68.04
N GLY A 474 65.42 -55.43 68.33
CA GLY A 474 64.98 -55.86 69.66
C GLY A 474 65.11 -57.36 69.81
#